data_AF-A0A0P1B0N3-F1
#
_entry.id   AF-A0A0P1B0N3-F1
#
_cell.length_a   1.000
_cell.length_b   1.000
_cell.length_c   1.000
_cell.angle_alpha   90.00
_cell.angle_beta   90.00
_cell.angle_gamma   90.00
#
_symmetry.space_group_name_H-M   'P 1'
#
loop_
_entity.id
_entity.type
_entity.pdbx_description
1 polymer ?
#
loop_
_entity_poly.entity_id
_entity_poly.type
_entity_poly.pdbx_seq_one_letter_code
_entity_poly.pdbx_strand_id
1 'polypeptide(L)'
;MYQGFGTVYTLTSPFNGNCNFMHSPDEAGTKYAALNAEQWEETMNCGRCVEVSCTDPTCADRPSEVVHILDQCPGCGYGGLDLSPEVFEKITGQTYTILPIEWKFVDCPVSSNVEYCLKTGSTEFWVAVQPTNLDSGVTSMKIDNQETSRVDSAFYFLIDGKGKSVANLSALSISLTNVNGEVLEDTLSMKADLCTAGSSQFSPSGDIYQTTTISEEASQEPNSTACADTTIFGCSAVSGISCTKLIFSFLLPLNGALGCWF
;
A
#
# COMPACT_ATOMS: atom_id res chain seq x y z
N MET A 1 2.00 5.93 8.45
CA MET A 1 0.78 6.05 9.26
C MET A 1 0.04 7.27 8.79
N TYR A 2 -1.26 7.16 8.57
CA TYR A 2 -2.17 8.25 8.25
C TYR A 2 -3.11 8.47 9.43
N GLN A 3 -3.62 9.68 9.57
CA GLN A 3 -4.55 10.06 10.63
C GLN A 3 -5.68 10.88 10.01
N GLY A 4 -6.91 10.66 10.49
CA GLY A 4 -8.10 11.31 9.96
C GLY A 4 -9.33 10.92 10.77
N PHE A 5 -10.50 10.93 10.12
CA PHE A 5 -11.76 10.54 10.73
C PHE A 5 -12.34 9.28 10.08
N GLY A 6 -12.83 8.38 10.91
CA GLY A 6 -13.64 7.24 10.52
C GLY A 6 -15.12 7.62 10.51
N THR A 7 -15.84 7.19 9.48
CA THR A 7 -17.31 7.23 9.39
C THR A 7 -17.87 5.84 9.09
N VAL A 8 -19.19 5.72 8.87
CA VAL A 8 -19.86 4.44 8.57
C VAL A 8 -20.73 4.55 7.33
N TYR A 9 -20.56 3.58 6.42
CA TYR A 9 -21.42 3.38 5.27
C TYR A 9 -21.72 1.89 5.03
N THR A 10 -22.63 1.61 4.10
CA THR A 10 -23.03 0.24 3.74
C THR A 10 -22.94 0.00 2.25
N LEU A 11 -22.15 -0.99 1.84
CA LEU A 11 -22.27 -1.64 0.55
C LEU A 11 -23.30 -2.78 0.62
N THR A 12 -24.13 -2.91 -0.42
CA THR A 12 -25.05 -4.07 -0.58
C THR A 12 -24.29 -5.36 -0.94
N SER A 13 -23.09 -5.21 -1.51
CA SER A 13 -22.19 -6.28 -1.94
C SER A 13 -20.79 -5.68 -2.18
N PRO A 14 -19.69 -6.42 -1.96
CA PRO A 14 -18.33 -5.95 -2.25
C PRO A 14 -18.11 -5.54 -3.72
N PHE A 15 -18.96 -6.02 -4.64
CA PHE A 15 -18.91 -5.70 -6.07
C PHE A 15 -19.51 -4.32 -6.41
N ASN A 16 -20.18 -3.64 -5.47
CA ASN A 16 -20.93 -2.41 -5.72
C ASN A 16 -20.15 -1.11 -5.46
N GLY A 17 -18.92 -1.18 -4.95
CA GLY A 17 -18.06 0.01 -4.72
C GLY A 17 -17.37 0.48 -6.01
N ASN A 18 -16.78 1.68 -5.98
CA ASN A 18 -16.07 2.29 -7.12
C ASN A 18 -14.87 1.48 -7.64
N CYS A 19 -14.40 0.45 -6.95
CA CYS A 19 -13.43 -0.50 -7.52
C CYS A 19 -14.03 -1.40 -8.62
N ASN A 20 -15.35 -1.57 -8.66
CA ASN A 20 -16.07 -2.36 -9.65
C ASN A 20 -15.49 -3.78 -9.80
N PHE A 21 -15.37 -4.47 -8.66
CA PHE A 21 -14.79 -5.80 -8.56
C PHE A 21 -15.71 -6.87 -9.14
N MET A 22 -15.16 -7.76 -9.98
CA MET A 22 -15.83 -8.98 -10.43
C MET A 22 -15.68 -10.15 -9.44
N HIS A 23 -14.63 -10.12 -8.62
CA HIS A 23 -14.33 -11.09 -7.57
C HIS A 23 -13.70 -10.38 -6.37
N SER A 24 -13.94 -10.90 -5.17
CA SER A 24 -13.40 -10.40 -3.91
C SER A 24 -13.30 -11.54 -2.89
N PRO A 25 -12.35 -11.48 -1.94
CA PRO A 25 -12.36 -12.37 -0.76
C PRO A 25 -13.70 -12.32 -0.01
N ASP A 26 -14.09 -13.42 0.62
CA ASP A 26 -15.36 -13.52 1.35
C ASP A 26 -15.43 -12.49 2.51
N GLU A 27 -14.31 -12.27 3.21
CA GLU A 27 -14.19 -11.30 4.29
C GLU A 27 -14.45 -9.86 3.83
N ALA A 28 -14.18 -9.54 2.56
CA ALA A 28 -14.43 -8.22 2.00
C ALA A 28 -15.94 -7.90 1.95
N GLY A 29 -16.83 -8.88 2.13
CA GLY A 29 -18.26 -8.68 2.31
C GLY A 29 -18.65 -7.96 3.62
N THR A 30 -17.81 -8.00 4.66
CA THR A 30 -18.04 -7.25 5.91
C THR A 30 -16.85 -6.40 6.37
N LYS A 31 -15.63 -6.66 5.88
CA LYS A 31 -14.40 -5.95 6.25
C LYS A 31 -13.91 -5.05 5.12
N TYR A 32 -14.63 -3.96 4.91
CA TYR A 32 -14.34 -3.02 3.83
C TYR A 32 -14.28 -1.58 4.31
N ALA A 33 -13.64 -0.74 3.48
CA ALA A 33 -13.65 0.70 3.62
C ALA A 33 -13.71 1.42 2.27
N ALA A 34 -14.25 2.64 2.28
CA ALA A 34 -14.12 3.62 1.23
C ALA A 34 -12.97 4.59 1.55
N LEU A 35 -12.06 4.78 0.60
CA LEU A 35 -10.87 5.64 0.77
C LEU A 35 -11.15 7.07 0.28
N ASN A 36 -10.64 8.07 0.99
CA ASN A 36 -10.79 9.48 0.62
C ASN A 36 -10.23 9.79 -0.78
N ALA A 37 -10.78 10.81 -1.44
CA ALA A 37 -10.45 11.12 -2.83
C ALA A 37 -8.98 11.50 -3.07
N GLU A 38 -8.34 12.20 -2.13
CA GLU A 38 -6.93 12.61 -2.23
C GLU A 38 -5.96 11.41 -2.21
N GLN A 39 -6.37 10.30 -1.60
CA GLN A 39 -5.59 9.05 -1.53
C GLN A 39 -6.17 7.95 -2.43
N TRP A 40 -7.12 8.23 -3.31
CA TRP A 40 -7.73 7.21 -4.18
C TRP A 40 -6.80 6.68 -5.26
N GLU A 41 -5.84 7.51 -5.70
CA GLU A 41 -4.83 7.20 -6.72
C GLU A 41 -5.42 6.59 -8.00
N GLU A 42 -6.52 7.18 -8.50
CA GLU A 42 -7.17 6.76 -9.76
C GLU A 42 -7.43 5.24 -9.82
N THR A 43 -8.01 4.69 -8.75
CA THR A 43 -8.28 3.25 -8.49
C THR A 43 -7.07 2.37 -8.16
N MET A 44 -5.83 2.85 -8.17
CA MET A 44 -4.64 2.01 -7.86
C MET A 44 -4.59 1.52 -6.40
N ASN A 45 -5.40 2.10 -5.51
CA ASN A 45 -5.56 1.61 -4.14
C ASN A 45 -6.70 0.61 -3.96
N CYS A 46 -7.42 0.24 -5.02
CA CYS A 46 -8.41 -0.84 -4.99
C CYS A 46 -7.80 -2.19 -4.60
N GLY A 47 -8.51 -2.92 -3.74
CA GLY A 47 -8.12 -4.27 -3.31
C GLY A 47 -6.96 -4.31 -2.32
N ARG A 48 -6.26 -3.19 -2.10
CA ARG A 48 -5.27 -3.05 -1.02
C ARG A 48 -5.95 -3.14 0.34
N CYS A 49 -5.20 -3.60 1.34
CA CYS A 49 -5.67 -3.61 2.72
C CYS A 49 -5.05 -2.50 3.56
N VAL A 50 -5.81 -2.06 4.57
CA VAL A 50 -5.33 -1.15 5.61
C VAL A 50 -5.63 -1.73 6.98
N GLU A 51 -4.67 -1.62 7.90
CA GLU A 51 -4.93 -1.81 9.33
C GLU A 51 -5.38 -0.47 9.90
N VAL A 52 -6.55 -0.42 10.52
CA VAL A 52 -7.18 0.77 11.10
C VAL A 52 -7.48 0.57 12.59
N SER A 53 -7.27 1.63 13.38
CA SER A 53 -7.63 1.71 14.80
C SER A 53 -8.27 3.05 15.13
N CYS A 54 -9.19 3.08 16.10
CA CYS A 54 -9.71 4.32 16.66
C CYS A 54 -8.72 4.92 17.67
N THR A 55 -8.54 6.24 17.65
CA THR A 55 -7.64 6.98 18.55
C THR A 55 -8.37 7.84 19.58
N ASP A 56 -9.70 7.82 19.57
CA ASP A 56 -10.51 8.55 20.56
C ASP A 56 -10.44 7.88 21.95
N PRO A 57 -10.40 8.64 23.07
CA PRO A 57 -10.44 8.07 24.41
C PRO A 57 -11.67 7.18 24.71
N THR A 58 -12.79 7.35 23.99
CA THR A 58 -13.96 6.45 24.11
C THR A 58 -13.74 5.08 23.50
N CYS A 59 -12.74 4.94 22.63
CA CYS A 59 -12.30 3.68 22.01
C CYS A 59 -11.20 2.97 22.83
N ALA A 60 -11.00 3.32 24.10
CA ALA A 60 -10.01 2.66 24.96
C ALA A 60 -10.17 1.13 24.94
N ASP A 61 -9.03 0.43 24.88
CA ASP A 61 -8.92 -1.03 24.82
C ASP A 61 -9.62 -1.72 23.61
N ARG A 62 -9.98 -0.96 22.56
CA ARG A 62 -10.49 -1.52 21.30
C ARG A 62 -9.36 -2.04 20.40
N PRO A 63 -9.58 -3.12 19.64
CA PRO A 63 -8.58 -3.66 18.72
C PRO A 63 -8.46 -2.82 17.44
N SER A 64 -7.36 -3.00 16.71
CA SER A 64 -7.32 -2.68 15.27
C SER A 64 -8.10 -3.71 14.45
N GLU A 65 -8.41 -3.37 13.20
CA GLU A 65 -8.94 -4.31 12.21
C GLU A 65 -8.27 -4.10 10.85
N VAL A 66 -8.10 -5.18 10.08
CA VAL A 66 -7.65 -5.12 8.68
C VAL A 66 -8.87 -5.12 7.76
N VAL A 67 -8.93 -4.16 6.83
CA VAL A 67 -10.03 -4.00 5.88
C VAL A 67 -9.55 -3.82 4.44
N HIS A 68 -10.36 -4.28 3.49
CA HIS A 68 -10.14 -4.10 2.05
C HIS A 68 -10.66 -2.74 1.57
N ILE A 69 -9.89 -2.03 0.75
CA ILE A 69 -10.36 -0.83 0.05
C ILE A 69 -11.18 -1.26 -1.18
N LEU A 70 -12.50 -1.05 -1.12
CA LEU A 70 -13.45 -1.43 -2.18
C LEU A 70 -14.13 -0.25 -2.87
N ASP A 71 -14.02 0.95 -2.29
CA ASP A 71 -14.80 2.11 -2.71
C ASP A 71 -14.05 3.43 -2.47
N GLN A 72 -14.58 4.50 -3.03
CA GLN A 72 -14.10 5.88 -2.85
C GLN A 72 -15.10 6.66 -1.99
N CYS A 73 -14.59 7.47 -1.06
CA CYS A 73 -15.35 8.44 -0.29
C CYS A 73 -14.98 9.87 -0.74
N PRO A 74 -15.70 10.48 -1.70
CA PRO A 74 -15.39 11.84 -2.18
C PRO A 74 -15.55 12.94 -1.13
N GLY A 75 -16.36 12.70 -0.09
CA GLY A 75 -16.58 13.64 1.02
C GLY A 75 -15.61 13.49 2.19
N CYS A 76 -14.79 12.44 2.22
CA CYS A 76 -13.81 12.22 3.28
C CYS A 76 -12.59 13.11 3.03
N GLY A 77 -12.12 13.79 4.08
CA GLY A 77 -10.84 14.52 4.02
C GLY A 77 -9.64 13.56 3.99
N TYR A 78 -8.45 14.10 3.73
CA TYR A 78 -7.19 13.35 3.78
C TYR A 78 -7.07 12.51 5.07
N GLY A 79 -6.64 11.25 4.94
CA GLY A 79 -6.56 10.29 6.03
C GLY A 79 -7.90 9.76 6.53
N GLY A 80 -9.04 10.23 6.02
CA GLY A 80 -10.36 9.70 6.34
C GLY A 80 -10.68 8.38 5.64
N LEU A 81 -11.46 7.54 6.31
CA LEU A 81 -12.01 6.27 5.80
C LEU A 81 -13.50 6.19 6.15
N ASP A 82 -14.34 5.81 5.19
CA ASP A 82 -15.72 5.39 5.48
C ASP A 82 -15.69 3.88 5.70
N LEU A 83 -16.03 3.40 6.90
CA LEU A 83 -15.86 1.99 7.29
C LEU A 83 -17.17 1.23 7.16
N SER A 84 -17.09 -0.09 6.99
CA SER A 84 -18.26 -0.95 7.17
C SER A 84 -18.80 -0.86 8.62
N PRO A 85 -20.08 -1.17 8.86
CA PRO A 85 -20.65 -1.08 10.21
C PRO A 85 -20.00 -2.07 11.19
N GLU A 86 -19.66 -3.27 10.73
CA GLU A 86 -19.00 -4.29 11.54
C GLU A 86 -17.60 -3.86 12.00
N VAL A 87 -16.81 -3.28 11.08
CA VAL A 87 -15.47 -2.77 11.39
C VAL A 87 -15.57 -1.59 12.36
N PHE A 88 -16.46 -0.64 12.07
CA PHE A 88 -16.60 0.56 12.90
C PHE A 88 -17.06 0.20 14.32
N GLU A 89 -18.04 -0.69 14.47
CA GLU A 89 -18.48 -1.17 15.79
C GLU A 89 -17.37 -1.96 16.51
N LYS A 90 -16.57 -2.73 15.78
CA LYS A 90 -15.43 -3.46 16.35
C LYS A 90 -14.37 -2.52 16.93
N ILE A 91 -13.90 -1.53 16.15
CA ILE A 91 -12.80 -0.64 16.55
C ILE A 91 -13.25 0.54 17.43
N THR A 92 -14.55 0.87 17.49
CA THR A 92 -15.06 2.01 18.30
C THR A 92 -16.02 1.61 19.42
N GLY A 93 -16.77 0.52 19.26
CA GLY A 93 -17.91 0.20 20.13
C GLY A 93 -19.16 1.04 19.91
N GLN A 94 -19.19 1.85 18.84
CA GLN A 94 -20.31 2.69 18.45
C GLN A 94 -20.85 2.22 17.09
N THR A 95 -22.13 2.47 16.80
CA THR A 95 -22.73 2.06 15.51
C THR A 95 -22.75 3.17 14.46
N TYR A 96 -23.01 4.43 14.85
CA TYR A 96 -23.02 5.58 13.94
C TYR A 96 -22.54 6.86 14.66
N THR A 97 -21.32 7.28 14.35
CA THR A 97 -20.73 8.57 14.75
C THR A 97 -19.52 8.87 13.85
N ILE A 98 -18.83 9.99 14.10
CA ILE A 98 -17.55 10.34 13.47
C ILE A 98 -16.49 10.36 14.56
N LEU A 99 -15.43 9.55 14.43
CA LEU A 99 -14.37 9.43 15.44
C LEU A 99 -12.98 9.50 14.79
N PRO A 100 -11.97 10.06 15.48
CA PRO A 100 -10.60 10.08 14.99
C PRO A 100 -10.03 8.65 14.89
N ILE A 101 -9.36 8.37 13.79
CA ILE A 101 -8.71 7.09 13.48
C ILE A 101 -7.27 7.30 13.05
N GLU A 102 -6.47 6.25 13.16
CA GLU A 102 -5.21 6.12 12.46
C GLU A 102 -5.12 4.79 11.72
N TRP A 103 -4.37 4.77 10.61
CA TRP A 103 -4.24 3.58 9.77
C TRP A 103 -2.96 3.57 8.93
N LYS A 104 -2.63 2.39 8.42
CA LYS A 104 -1.53 2.17 7.46
C LYS A 104 -1.93 1.12 6.44
N PHE A 105 -1.35 1.16 5.24
CA PHE A 105 -1.43 0.02 4.32
C PHE A 105 -0.70 -1.19 4.92
N VAL A 106 -1.28 -2.36 4.72
CA VAL A 106 -0.75 -3.67 5.13
C VAL A 106 -1.01 -4.70 4.03
N ASP A 107 -0.35 -5.84 4.11
CA ASP A 107 -0.67 -6.99 3.28
C ASP A 107 -2.08 -7.52 3.64
N CYS A 108 -2.82 -7.98 2.65
CA CYS A 108 -4.15 -8.53 2.79
C CYS A 108 -4.11 -9.99 3.28
N PRO A 109 -5.01 -10.40 4.18
CA PRO A 109 -5.04 -11.76 4.73
C PRO A 109 -5.67 -12.77 3.76
N VAL A 110 -5.19 -12.84 2.51
CA VAL A 110 -5.63 -13.80 1.48
C VAL A 110 -4.81 -15.09 1.55
N SER A 111 -5.41 -16.22 1.18
CA SER A 111 -4.76 -17.55 1.24
C SER A 111 -4.75 -18.33 -0.08
N SER A 112 -5.40 -17.79 -1.10
CA SER A 112 -5.45 -18.32 -2.47
C SER A 112 -4.61 -17.47 -3.42
N ASN A 113 -4.33 -18.03 -4.61
CA ASN A 113 -3.64 -17.34 -5.71
C ASN A 113 -4.40 -16.09 -6.19
N VAL A 114 -3.70 -15.21 -6.89
CA VAL A 114 -4.32 -14.06 -7.58
C VAL A 114 -5.41 -14.56 -8.53
N GLU A 115 -6.57 -13.91 -8.53
CA GLU A 115 -7.66 -14.17 -9.47
C GLU A 115 -7.70 -13.06 -10.53
N TYR A 116 -7.60 -13.44 -11.81
CA TYR A 116 -7.68 -12.50 -12.92
C TYR A 116 -9.07 -12.56 -13.54
N CYS A 117 -9.78 -11.43 -13.52
CA CYS A 117 -11.11 -11.29 -14.07
C CYS A 117 -11.08 -10.58 -15.43
N LEU A 118 -11.57 -11.23 -16.48
CA LEU A 118 -11.62 -10.67 -17.82
C LEU A 118 -12.96 -9.96 -18.02
N LYS A 119 -12.92 -8.63 -18.14
CA LYS A 119 -14.11 -7.78 -18.16
C LYS A 119 -15.11 -8.18 -19.25
N THR A 120 -16.41 -8.09 -18.94
CA THR A 120 -17.50 -8.20 -19.91
C THR A 120 -17.25 -7.31 -21.13
N GLY A 121 -17.39 -7.89 -22.33
CA GLY A 121 -17.12 -7.23 -23.62
C GLY A 121 -15.69 -7.36 -24.14
N SER A 122 -14.76 -7.97 -23.38
CA SER A 122 -13.40 -8.22 -23.86
C SER A 122 -13.36 -9.24 -25.01
N THR A 123 -12.48 -9.00 -25.97
CA THR A 123 -12.23 -9.82 -27.17
C THR A 123 -10.74 -9.76 -27.53
N GLU A 124 -10.27 -10.53 -28.51
CA GLU A 124 -8.89 -10.41 -29.01
C GLU A 124 -8.49 -8.99 -29.48
N PHE A 125 -9.47 -8.10 -29.73
CA PHE A 125 -9.26 -6.72 -30.19
C PHE A 125 -9.20 -5.69 -29.05
N TRP A 126 -9.71 -6.02 -27.87
CA TRP A 126 -9.85 -5.13 -26.72
C TRP A 126 -9.92 -5.99 -25.44
N VAL A 127 -8.92 -5.91 -24.58
CA VAL A 127 -8.77 -6.78 -23.40
C VAL A 127 -8.59 -5.94 -22.16
N ALA A 128 -9.56 -6.01 -21.24
CA ALA A 128 -9.49 -5.38 -19.94
C ALA A 128 -9.48 -6.44 -18.83
N VAL A 129 -8.36 -6.57 -18.12
CA VAL A 129 -8.17 -7.53 -17.02
C VAL A 129 -8.14 -6.79 -15.69
N GLN A 130 -8.87 -7.31 -14.72
CA GLN A 130 -8.81 -6.87 -13.33
C GLN A 130 -8.13 -7.96 -12.49
N PRO A 131 -6.98 -7.67 -11.85
CA PRO A 131 -6.43 -8.55 -10.83
C PRO A 131 -7.23 -8.38 -9.53
N THR A 132 -7.52 -9.49 -8.87
CA THR A 132 -8.31 -9.58 -7.63
C THR A 132 -7.68 -10.60 -6.69
N ASN A 133 -8.15 -10.64 -5.43
CA ASN A 133 -7.58 -11.53 -4.40
C ASN A 133 -6.05 -11.37 -4.30
N LEU A 134 -5.60 -10.14 -4.05
CA LEU A 134 -4.19 -9.75 -4.00
C LEU A 134 -3.73 -9.66 -2.54
N ASP A 135 -2.55 -10.21 -2.24
CA ASP A 135 -1.86 -9.98 -0.96
C ASP A 135 -1.42 -8.51 -0.85
N SER A 136 -0.76 -7.99 -1.86
CA SER A 136 -0.21 -6.62 -1.88
C SER A 136 -0.74 -5.82 -3.07
N GLY A 137 -0.72 -4.49 -2.94
CA GLY A 137 -1.16 -3.58 -4.01
C GLY A 137 -0.32 -3.72 -5.27
N VAL A 138 -0.90 -3.39 -6.43
CA VAL A 138 -0.23 -3.51 -7.74
C VAL A 138 0.16 -2.15 -8.32
N THR A 139 1.23 -2.13 -9.10
CA THR A 139 1.73 -0.92 -9.78
C THR A 139 1.50 -0.94 -11.28
N SER A 140 1.59 -2.12 -11.91
CA SER A 140 1.45 -2.28 -13.35
C SER A 140 1.08 -3.72 -13.72
N MET A 141 0.46 -3.86 -14.89
CA MET A 141 0.24 -5.14 -15.57
C MET A 141 0.78 -5.04 -17.01
N LYS A 142 1.21 -6.16 -17.59
CA LYS A 142 1.35 -6.33 -19.03
C LYS A 142 0.46 -7.47 -19.49
N ILE A 143 -0.13 -7.31 -20.68
CA ILE A 143 -1.00 -8.30 -21.30
C ILE A 143 -0.41 -8.65 -22.66
N ASP A 144 -0.11 -9.93 -22.91
CA ASP A 144 0.62 -10.41 -24.09
C ASP A 144 1.87 -9.55 -24.41
N ASN A 145 2.69 -9.31 -23.39
CA ASN A 145 3.91 -8.47 -23.41
C ASN A 145 3.73 -6.99 -23.77
N GLN A 146 2.48 -6.48 -23.81
CA GLN A 146 2.18 -5.08 -24.08
C GLN A 146 1.92 -4.32 -22.77
N GLU A 147 2.46 -3.10 -22.67
CA GLU A 147 2.13 -2.17 -21.59
C GLU A 147 0.65 -1.80 -21.64
N THR A 148 -0.02 -1.83 -20.49
CA THR A 148 -1.46 -1.54 -20.39
C THR A 148 -1.71 -0.07 -20.05
N SER A 149 -2.79 0.50 -20.60
CA SER A 149 -3.46 1.65 -19.96
C SER A 149 -4.41 1.14 -18.85
N ARG A 150 -5.21 2.04 -18.26
CA ARG A 150 -6.37 1.64 -17.44
C ARG A 150 -7.67 1.93 -18.19
N VAL A 151 -8.77 1.35 -17.70
CA VAL A 151 -10.12 1.81 -18.03
C VAL A 151 -10.45 3.03 -17.17
N ASP A 152 -11.00 4.10 -17.76
CA ASP A 152 -11.37 5.30 -17.02
C ASP A 152 -12.35 4.98 -15.87
N SER A 153 -12.03 5.48 -14.67
CA SER A 153 -12.82 5.29 -13.44
C SER A 153 -13.12 3.84 -13.04
N ALA A 154 -12.32 2.86 -13.47
CA ALA A 154 -12.48 1.47 -13.07
C ALA A 154 -11.14 0.74 -12.93
N PHE A 155 -11.02 -0.15 -11.93
CA PHE A 155 -9.80 -0.90 -11.66
C PHE A 155 -9.62 -2.07 -12.65
N TYR A 156 -9.24 -1.74 -13.89
CA TYR A 156 -8.94 -2.69 -14.97
C TYR A 156 -7.74 -2.19 -15.79
N PHE A 157 -6.80 -3.08 -16.07
CA PHE A 157 -5.69 -2.85 -16.97
C PHE A 157 -6.10 -3.23 -18.40
N LEU A 158 -5.82 -2.36 -19.36
CA LEU A 158 -6.38 -2.38 -20.71
C LEU A 158 -5.29 -2.42 -21.79
N ILE A 159 -5.48 -3.31 -22.78
CA ILE A 159 -4.92 -3.15 -24.12
C ILE A 159 -6.04 -2.97 -25.16
N ASP A 160 -5.93 -1.93 -25.99
CA ASP A 160 -6.85 -1.62 -27.08
C ASP A 160 -6.12 -1.73 -28.43
N GLY A 161 -6.45 -2.77 -29.20
CA GLY A 161 -5.89 -3.02 -30.52
C GLY A 161 -6.46 -2.15 -31.64
N LYS A 162 -7.46 -1.30 -31.34
CA LYS A 162 -8.09 -0.35 -32.29
C LYS A 162 -8.57 -1.05 -33.57
N GLY A 163 -9.19 -2.22 -33.39
CA GLY A 163 -9.70 -3.08 -34.46
C GLY A 163 -8.68 -4.08 -35.03
N LYS A 164 -7.48 -4.20 -34.45
CA LYS A 164 -6.53 -5.30 -34.72
C LYS A 164 -6.54 -6.29 -33.56
N SER A 165 -6.40 -7.58 -33.86
CA SER A 165 -6.16 -8.59 -32.84
C SER A 165 -4.81 -8.32 -32.18
N VAL A 166 -4.81 -8.22 -30.85
CA VAL A 166 -3.66 -7.91 -30.00
C VAL A 166 -3.48 -8.94 -28.88
N ALA A 167 -4.38 -9.92 -28.76
CA ALA A 167 -4.39 -10.84 -27.64
C ALA A 167 -4.91 -12.24 -28.01
N ASN A 168 -4.31 -13.29 -27.45
CA ASN A 168 -4.84 -14.65 -27.54
C ASN A 168 -5.55 -15.06 -26.24
N LEU A 169 -6.86 -14.86 -26.15
CA LEU A 169 -7.63 -15.18 -24.94
C LEU A 169 -7.55 -16.67 -24.50
N SER A 170 -7.16 -17.59 -25.39
CA SER A 170 -6.98 -19.01 -25.03
C SER A 170 -5.64 -19.32 -24.36
N ALA A 171 -4.68 -18.40 -24.42
CA ALA A 171 -3.34 -18.51 -23.84
C ALA A 171 -2.77 -17.10 -23.58
N LEU A 172 -3.50 -16.29 -22.80
CA LEU A 172 -3.21 -14.89 -22.53
C LEU A 172 -2.08 -14.82 -21.51
N SER A 173 -0.96 -14.21 -21.88
CA SER A 173 0.17 -13.94 -20.99
C SER A 173 -0.12 -12.70 -20.14
N ILE A 174 0.07 -12.82 -18.82
CA ILE A 174 -0.08 -11.73 -17.86
C ILE A 174 1.19 -11.62 -17.04
N SER A 175 1.77 -10.42 -16.99
CA SER A 175 2.84 -10.03 -16.08
C SER A 175 2.28 -9.01 -15.11
N LEU A 176 2.27 -9.29 -13.79
CA LEU A 176 1.68 -8.42 -12.77
C LEU A 176 2.73 -8.00 -11.75
N THR A 177 2.94 -6.69 -11.56
CA THR A 177 3.95 -6.15 -10.64
C THR A 177 3.30 -5.57 -9.38
N ASN A 178 3.75 -5.97 -8.18
CA ASN A 178 3.28 -5.37 -6.92
C ASN A 178 4.03 -4.08 -6.54
N VAL A 179 3.56 -3.41 -5.47
CA VAL A 179 4.21 -2.23 -4.87
C VAL A 179 5.58 -2.51 -4.27
N ASN A 180 5.93 -3.78 -4.05
CA ASN A 180 7.24 -4.21 -3.55
C ASN A 180 8.25 -4.51 -4.69
N GLY A 181 7.79 -4.50 -5.95
CA GLY A 181 8.61 -4.80 -7.14
C GLY A 181 8.74 -6.28 -7.48
N GLU A 182 7.98 -7.15 -6.81
CA GLU A 182 7.79 -8.55 -7.19
C GLU A 182 6.91 -8.65 -8.44
N VAL A 183 7.16 -9.64 -9.29
CA VAL A 183 6.43 -9.87 -10.54
C VAL A 183 5.91 -11.30 -10.58
N LEU A 184 4.61 -11.46 -10.78
CA LEU A 184 3.99 -12.74 -11.12
C LEU A 184 3.82 -12.84 -12.64
N GLU A 185 4.06 -14.03 -13.18
CA GLU A 185 3.94 -14.33 -14.62
C GLU A 185 3.00 -15.53 -14.80
N ASP A 186 1.91 -15.31 -15.52
CA ASP A 186 0.88 -16.32 -15.77
C ASP A 186 0.59 -16.45 -17.28
N THR A 187 0.05 -17.59 -17.69
CA THR A 187 -0.51 -17.79 -19.05
C THR A 187 -1.83 -18.55 -18.95
N LEU A 188 -2.94 -17.87 -19.24
CA LEU A 188 -4.28 -18.30 -18.85
C LEU A 188 -5.23 -18.43 -20.05
N SER A 189 -6.15 -19.39 -19.98
CA SER A 189 -7.28 -19.50 -20.92
C SER A 189 -8.48 -18.75 -20.34
N MET A 190 -8.59 -17.47 -20.66
CA MET A 190 -9.59 -16.57 -20.08
C MET A 190 -10.85 -16.46 -20.96
N LYS A 191 -11.97 -16.11 -20.33
CA LYS A 191 -13.25 -15.85 -20.98
C LYS A 191 -13.84 -14.56 -20.44
N ALA A 192 -14.37 -13.72 -21.32
CA ALA A 192 -15.02 -12.48 -20.89
C ALA A 192 -16.19 -12.80 -19.94
N ASP A 193 -16.39 -11.92 -18.96
CA ASP A 193 -17.38 -12.05 -17.88
C ASP A 193 -17.05 -13.15 -16.84
N LEU A 194 -15.82 -13.68 -16.83
CA LEU A 194 -15.38 -14.70 -15.87
C LEU A 194 -14.00 -14.38 -15.28
N CYS A 195 -13.76 -14.90 -14.08
CA CYS A 195 -12.47 -14.90 -13.41
C CYS A 195 -11.75 -16.24 -13.59
N THR A 196 -10.43 -16.21 -13.47
CA THR A 196 -9.54 -17.37 -13.62
C THR A 196 -8.38 -17.21 -12.65
N ALA A 197 -8.22 -18.17 -11.75
CA ALA A 197 -7.10 -18.21 -10.81
C ALA A 197 -5.76 -18.35 -11.55
N GLY A 198 -4.78 -17.55 -11.13
CA GLY A 198 -3.38 -17.66 -11.50
C GLY A 198 -2.66 -18.84 -10.84
N SER A 199 -1.37 -18.96 -11.14
CA SER A 199 -0.51 -20.01 -10.60
C SER A 199 0.00 -19.74 -9.17
N SER A 200 -0.02 -18.48 -8.72
CA SER A 200 0.67 -18.04 -7.51
C SER A 200 0.02 -16.79 -6.86
N GLN A 201 0.56 -16.40 -5.70
CA GLN A 201 0.26 -15.16 -4.96
C GLN A 201 1.58 -14.41 -4.74
N PHE A 202 1.51 -13.10 -4.50
CA PHE A 202 2.68 -12.32 -4.05
C PHE A 202 3.19 -12.82 -2.69
N SER A 203 4.48 -12.60 -2.45
CA SER A 203 5.12 -12.90 -1.16
C SER A 203 4.72 -11.85 -0.12
N PRO A 204 4.25 -12.24 1.08
CA PRO A 204 3.95 -11.29 2.15
C PRO A 204 5.18 -10.42 2.46
N SER A 205 4.95 -9.12 2.73
CA SER A 205 6.03 -8.15 2.95
C SER A 205 6.91 -8.48 4.18
N GLY A 206 6.45 -9.38 5.05
CA GLY A 206 7.21 -9.91 6.19
C GLY A 206 8.39 -10.81 5.84
N ASP A 207 8.39 -11.48 4.68
CA ASP A 207 9.39 -12.50 4.33
C ASP A 207 10.66 -11.94 3.64
N ILE A 208 10.72 -10.62 3.40
CA ILE A 208 11.83 -9.97 2.65
C ILE A 208 13.09 -9.79 3.54
N TYR A 209 13.04 -10.09 4.84
CA TYR A 209 14.22 -10.07 5.71
C TYR A 209 14.87 -11.46 5.86
N GLN A 210 16.00 -11.62 5.17
CA GLN A 210 16.97 -12.73 5.24
C GLN A 210 16.66 -14.02 4.48
N THR A 211 17.13 -14.09 3.22
CA THR A 211 18.03 -15.19 2.81
C THR A 211 19.17 -14.63 1.94
N THR A 212 20.08 -13.89 2.57
CA THR A 212 21.43 -13.70 2.02
C THR A 212 22.30 -14.81 2.60
N THR A 213 22.55 -15.86 1.83
CA THR A 213 23.45 -16.96 2.20
C THR A 213 24.87 -16.43 2.31
N ILE A 214 25.29 -16.05 3.52
CA ILE A 214 26.68 -15.63 3.78
C ILE A 214 27.55 -16.89 3.73
N SER A 215 28.43 -16.94 2.74
CA SER A 215 29.50 -17.93 2.65
C SER A 215 30.46 -17.75 3.82
N GLU A 216 30.68 -18.81 4.59
CA GLU A 216 31.59 -18.80 5.73
C GLU A 216 33.05 -18.91 5.24
N GLU A 217 33.75 -17.78 5.10
CA GLU A 217 35.18 -17.75 4.78
C GLU A 217 36.01 -17.42 6.04
N ALA A 218 36.70 -18.44 6.56
CA ALA A 218 37.45 -18.36 7.81
C ALA A 218 38.81 -17.64 7.63
N SER A 219 39.12 -16.67 8.50
CA SER A 219 40.47 -16.10 8.63
C SER A 219 40.89 -15.78 10.08
N GLN A 220 41.66 -16.73 10.61
CA GLN A 220 42.66 -16.75 11.68
C GLN A 220 42.89 -15.53 12.62
N GLU A 221 43.08 -15.86 13.91
CA GLU A 221 43.64 -14.97 14.96
C GLU A 221 45.08 -14.48 14.64
N PRO A 222 45.44 -13.24 15.01
CA PRO A 222 46.83 -12.81 15.11
C PRO A 222 47.45 -13.25 16.46
N ASN A 223 48.59 -13.91 16.36
CA ASN A 223 49.36 -14.49 17.46
C ASN A 223 49.99 -13.41 18.39
N SER A 224 50.19 -13.72 19.68
CA SER A 224 50.67 -12.75 20.69
C SER A 224 52.10 -13.00 21.20
N THR A 225 52.98 -12.00 21.05
CA THR A 225 54.28 -11.82 21.73
C THR A 225 54.82 -10.42 21.33
N ALA A 226 55.55 -9.63 22.13
CA ALA A 226 56.20 -9.84 23.44
C ALA A 226 56.48 -8.49 24.16
N CYS A 227 57.02 -8.57 25.40
CA CYS A 227 57.80 -7.55 26.15
C CYS A 227 57.08 -6.24 26.57
N ALA A 228 56.85 -6.00 27.87
CA ALA A 228 57.81 -5.50 28.88
C ALA A 228 58.25 -4.04 28.63
N ASP A 229 58.32 -3.10 29.56
CA ASP A 229 58.09 -2.93 31.00
C ASP A 229 58.80 -1.59 31.31
N THR A 230 58.16 -0.58 31.92
CA THR A 230 58.79 0.56 32.65
C THR A 230 57.72 1.49 33.25
N THR A 231 57.98 2.02 34.46
CA THR A 231 57.14 2.98 35.21
C THR A 231 57.82 4.37 35.28
N ILE A 232 57.25 5.49 35.77
CA ILE A 232 56.14 5.74 36.72
C ILE A 232 55.40 7.05 36.29
N PHE A 233 54.21 7.30 36.86
CA PHE A 233 53.55 8.61 37.19
C PHE A 233 52.15 8.83 36.60
N GLY A 234 51.19 9.13 37.48
CA GLY A 234 49.85 9.60 37.11
C GLY A 234 49.54 10.96 37.73
N CYS A 235 48.39 11.53 37.39
CA CYS A 235 47.67 12.47 38.24
C CYS A 235 46.17 12.48 37.89
N SER A 236 45.34 12.94 38.83
CA SER A 236 43.88 12.81 38.81
C SER A 236 43.16 13.83 37.92
N ALA A 237 41.87 13.55 37.68
CA ALA A 237 40.93 14.40 36.97
C ALA A 237 40.75 15.80 37.59
N VAL A 238 40.38 16.79 36.75
CA VAL A 238 39.75 18.05 37.17
C VAL A 238 38.56 18.36 36.26
N SER A 239 37.52 18.92 36.87
CA SER A 239 36.20 19.20 36.31
C SER A 239 36.11 20.45 35.40
N GLY A 240 35.25 20.35 34.39
CA GLY A 240 34.16 21.30 34.11
C GLY A 240 34.46 22.77 33.83
N ILE A 241 34.12 23.23 32.61
CA ILE A 241 33.86 24.64 32.30
C ILE A 241 32.55 24.75 31.50
N SER A 242 31.63 25.57 32.00
CA SER A 242 30.45 26.07 31.27
C SER A 242 30.83 27.33 30.48
N CYS A 243 30.27 27.55 29.30
CA CYS A 243 30.42 28.82 28.60
C CYS A 243 29.09 29.36 28.06
N THR A 244 28.92 30.67 28.22
CA THR A 244 27.64 31.39 28.18
C THR A 244 27.31 31.96 26.80
N LYS A 245 26.01 32.20 26.58
CA LYS A 245 25.42 33.07 25.53
C LYS A 245 26.35 34.21 25.07
N LEU A 246 26.41 34.40 23.75
CA LEU A 246 26.75 35.69 23.14
C LEU A 246 25.67 36.04 22.10
N ILE A 247 25.00 37.17 22.35
CA ILE A 247 24.05 37.81 21.43
C ILE A 247 24.81 38.95 20.76
N PHE A 248 24.71 39.07 19.43
CA PHE A 248 25.01 40.31 18.74
C PHE A 248 23.96 40.59 17.67
N SER A 249 23.24 41.69 17.86
CA SER A 249 22.35 42.29 16.85
C SER A 249 23.10 43.39 16.12
N PHE A 250 22.95 43.50 14.80
CA PHE A 250 23.23 44.73 14.06
C PHE A 250 22.21 44.93 12.94
N LEU A 251 21.90 46.19 12.64
CA LEU A 251 20.75 46.60 11.82
C LEU A 251 21.04 46.66 10.31
N LEU A 252 19.98 46.36 9.54
CA LEU A 252 19.45 47.03 8.31
C LEU A 252 20.32 48.04 7.54
N PRO A 253 20.13 48.11 6.21
CA PRO A 253 19.23 49.16 5.69
C PRO A 253 18.13 48.68 4.73
N LEU A 254 17.11 49.53 4.52
CA LEU A 254 15.98 49.31 3.61
C LEU A 254 16.27 49.70 2.15
N ASN A 255 15.68 48.94 1.22
CA ASN A 255 15.09 49.36 -0.06
C ASN A 255 14.33 48.14 -0.64
N GLY A 256 13.16 48.22 -1.28
CA GLY A 256 12.35 49.39 -1.63
C GLY A 256 11.83 49.35 -3.07
N ALA A 257 10.93 48.41 -3.42
CA ALA A 257 10.16 48.46 -4.68
C ALA A 257 8.89 47.57 -4.62
N LEU A 258 7.72 48.14 -4.94
CA LEU A 258 6.51 47.39 -5.28
C LEU A 258 6.53 47.07 -6.78
N GLY A 259 5.94 45.92 -7.16
CA GLY A 259 5.64 45.58 -8.56
C GLY A 259 4.31 44.84 -8.64
N CYS A 260 3.29 45.47 -9.21
CA CYS A 260 2.01 44.83 -9.51
C CYS A 260 2.14 43.89 -10.71
N TRP A 261 1.42 42.78 -10.67
CA TRP A 261 1.19 41.93 -11.84
C TRP A 261 -0.17 42.27 -12.48
N PHE A 262 -0.19 42.26 -13.81
CA PHE A 262 -1.39 42.22 -14.65
C PHE A 262 -1.62 40.77 -15.09
#